data_AF-A0A521LCD9-F1
#
_entry.id   AF-A0A521LCD9-F1
#
_cell.length_a   1.000
_cell.length_b   1.000
_cell.length_c   1.000
_cell.angle_alpha   90.00
_cell.angle_beta   90.00
_cell.angle_gamma   90.00
#
_symmetry.space_group_name_H-M   'P 1'
#
loop_
_entity.id
_entity.type
_entity.pdbx_description
1 polymer ?
#
loop_
_entity_poly.entity_id
_entity_poly.type
_entity_poly.pdbx_seq_one_letter_code
_entity_poly.pdbx_strand_id
1 'polypeptide(L)'
;MKAKSESYPPAETAAPSGEPRDQVYHYTSSIRIFHLKKDGPILLTSGSMLPMPEDEEIPGFLCQAARQLLNISQQTLHERAGVSKKTINDFENLFVAPQLETNRKIRQELERQGARFLIGSERTGVVILNEPLPAPRSKTRD
;
A
#
# COMPACT_ATOMS: atom_id res chain seq x y z
N MET A 1 -60.46 -31.69 16.49
CA MET A 1 -59.00 -31.57 16.27
C MET A 1 -58.74 -30.52 15.21
N LYS A 2 -58.26 -29.33 15.59
CA LYS A 2 -57.61 -28.36 14.69
C LYS A 2 -56.54 -27.62 15.48
N ALA A 3 -55.35 -27.57 14.90
CA ALA A 3 -54.09 -27.17 15.50
C ALA A 3 -54.00 -25.66 15.78
N LYS A 4 -53.36 -25.31 16.89
CA LYS A 4 -52.83 -23.97 17.17
C LYS A 4 -51.61 -23.74 16.28
N SER A 5 -51.64 -22.69 15.47
CA SER A 5 -50.46 -22.16 14.78
C SER A 5 -49.90 -21.00 15.60
N GLU A 6 -48.72 -21.21 16.15
CA GLU A 6 -47.90 -20.22 16.85
C GLU A 6 -47.34 -19.21 15.83
N SER A 7 -47.72 -17.94 15.93
CA SER A 7 -47.18 -16.87 15.08
C SER A 7 -45.97 -16.24 15.77
N TYR A 8 -44.78 -16.45 15.21
CA TYR A 8 -43.57 -15.71 15.55
C TYR A 8 -43.77 -14.21 15.24
N PRO A 9 -43.32 -13.28 16.10
CA PRO A 9 -43.25 -11.87 15.73
C PRO A 9 -42.17 -11.65 14.67
N PRO A 10 -42.33 -10.69 13.74
CA PRO A 10 -41.31 -10.36 12.76
C PRO A 10 -40.06 -9.83 13.46
N ALA A 11 -38.92 -10.39 13.11
CA ALA A 11 -37.61 -9.92 13.55
C ALA A 11 -37.45 -8.44 13.20
N GLU A 12 -37.10 -7.64 14.22
CA GLU A 12 -36.70 -6.26 14.10
C GLU A 12 -35.62 -6.12 13.02
N THR A 13 -35.98 -5.52 11.88
CA THR A 13 -35.00 -4.97 10.95
C THR A 13 -34.47 -3.68 11.56
N ALA A 14 -33.60 -3.81 12.58
CA ALA A 14 -32.73 -2.73 12.98
C ALA A 14 -31.79 -2.45 11.79
N ALA A 15 -32.11 -1.40 11.02
CA ALA A 15 -31.21 -0.87 10.02
C ALA A 15 -29.86 -0.54 10.69
N PRO A 16 -28.71 -0.93 10.10
CA PRO A 16 -27.43 -0.52 10.65
C PRO A 16 -27.37 1.01 10.65
N SER A 17 -27.10 1.52 11.85
CA SER A 17 -26.86 2.91 12.20
C SER A 17 -26.05 3.64 11.13
N GLY A 18 -26.55 4.81 10.72
CA GLY A 18 -26.05 5.62 9.62
C GLY A 18 -24.54 5.75 9.57
N GLU A 19 -23.97 5.41 8.41
CA GLU A 19 -22.63 5.83 8.05
C GLU A 19 -22.55 7.37 8.07
N PRO A 20 -21.52 7.97 8.70
CA PRO A 20 -21.35 9.41 8.69
C PRO A 20 -21.08 9.88 7.25
N ARG A 21 -22.06 10.57 6.67
CA ARG A 21 -22.11 10.97 5.25
C ARG A 21 -21.08 12.01 4.79
N ASP A 22 -20.14 12.44 5.63
CA ASP A 22 -19.18 13.51 5.27
C ASP A 22 -17.78 13.27 5.87
N GLN A 23 -17.23 12.06 5.77
CA GLN A 23 -15.83 11.87 6.12
C GLN A 23 -14.92 12.40 5.00
N VAL A 24 -14.52 13.67 5.10
CA VAL A 24 -13.53 14.28 4.21
C VAL A 24 -12.15 13.74 4.56
N TYR A 25 -11.60 12.89 3.70
CA TYR A 25 -10.23 12.41 3.84
C TYR A 25 -9.27 13.50 3.36
N HIS A 26 -8.58 14.13 4.30
CA HIS A 26 -7.36 14.87 3.98
C HIS A 26 -6.24 13.83 3.98
N TYR A 27 -5.56 13.60 2.85
CA TYR A 27 -4.32 12.79 2.80
C TYR A 27 -3.42 13.20 1.66
N THR A 28 -2.12 12.96 1.85
CA THR A 28 -1.11 13.22 0.83
C THR A 28 -0.66 11.88 0.27
N SER A 29 -0.81 11.71 -1.03
CA SER A 29 -0.24 10.57 -1.75
C SER A 29 1.07 10.96 -2.40
N SER A 30 2.10 10.16 -2.20
CA SER A 30 3.36 10.29 -2.91
C SER A 30 3.52 9.10 -3.87
N ILE A 31 3.84 9.38 -5.14
CA ILE A 31 3.96 8.35 -6.17
C ILE A 31 5.29 8.48 -6.91
N ARG A 32 5.91 7.34 -7.22
CA ARG A 32 6.99 7.26 -8.20
C ARG A 32 6.66 6.21 -9.25
N ILE A 33 6.68 6.63 -10.52
CA ILE A 33 6.34 5.79 -11.69
C ILE A 33 7.58 5.64 -12.57
N PHE A 34 7.81 4.42 -13.04
CA PHE A 34 8.86 4.06 -13.97
C PHE A 34 8.24 3.62 -15.30
N HIS A 35 8.73 4.19 -16.40
CA HIS A 35 8.35 3.80 -17.77
C HIS A 35 9.31 2.72 -18.26
N LEU A 36 8.77 1.61 -18.77
CA LEU A 36 9.57 0.43 -19.15
C LEU A 36 10.03 0.48 -20.63
N LYS A 37 9.39 1.28 -21.49
CA LYS A 37 9.75 1.45 -22.91
C LYS A 37 10.61 2.69 -23.16
N LYS A 38 11.46 2.59 -24.20
CA LYS A 38 12.34 3.66 -24.70
C LYS A 38 11.63 4.78 -25.48
N ASP A 39 10.38 4.57 -25.88
CA ASP A 39 9.66 5.43 -26.84
C ASP A 39 9.14 6.76 -26.26
N GLY A 40 9.82 7.30 -25.25
CA GLY A 40 9.50 8.58 -24.63
C GLY A 40 8.45 8.50 -23.51
N PRO A 41 8.25 9.62 -22.79
CA PRO A 41 7.32 9.67 -21.67
C PRO A 41 5.88 9.53 -22.18
N ILE A 42 5.26 8.38 -21.92
CA ILE A 42 3.84 8.18 -22.21
C ILE A 42 3.03 8.99 -21.17
N LEU A 43 2.08 9.82 -21.61
CA LEU A 43 1.26 10.60 -20.68
C LEU A 43 0.55 9.70 -19.64
N LEU A 44 0.44 10.17 -18.39
CA LEU A 44 -0.30 9.48 -17.32
C LEU A 44 -1.81 9.45 -17.56
N THR A 45 -2.28 10.08 -18.64
CA THR A 45 -3.69 10.31 -18.97
C THR A 45 -4.48 9.05 -19.31
N SER A 46 -3.84 7.90 -19.57
CA SER A 46 -4.53 6.76 -20.19
C SER A 46 -3.98 5.37 -19.81
N GLY A 47 -3.25 5.23 -18.71
CA GLY A 47 -2.74 3.93 -18.26
C GLY A 47 -3.47 3.43 -17.01
N SER A 48 -4.12 2.27 -17.10
CA SER A 48 -4.55 1.54 -15.90
C SER A 48 -3.31 0.93 -15.25
N MET A 49 -3.03 1.31 -14.02
CA MET A 49 -2.12 0.58 -13.14
C MET A 49 -2.95 -0.18 -12.12
N LEU A 50 -2.64 -1.46 -11.96
CA LEU A 50 -3.30 -2.35 -11.02
C LEU A 50 -2.38 -2.59 -9.83
N PRO A 51 -2.92 -2.97 -8.66
CA PRO A 51 -2.11 -3.54 -7.59
C PRO A 51 -1.22 -4.65 -8.13
N MET A 52 0.07 -4.60 -7.80
CA MET A 52 1.01 -5.65 -8.15
C MET A 52 0.62 -6.95 -7.40
N PRO A 53 0.45 -8.11 -8.07
CA PRO A 53 0.13 -9.38 -7.42
C PRO A 53 1.14 -9.72 -6.31
N GLU A 54 0.72 -10.30 -5.19
CA GLU A 54 1.61 -10.56 -4.03
C GLU A 54 2.78 -11.52 -4.33
N ASP A 55 2.59 -12.39 -5.30
CA ASP A 55 3.57 -13.38 -5.75
C ASP A 55 4.62 -12.80 -6.72
N GLU A 56 4.37 -11.61 -7.27
CA GLU A 56 5.27 -10.89 -8.16
C GLU A 56 6.48 -10.31 -7.40
N GLU A 57 7.67 -10.40 -7.99
CA GLU A 57 8.88 -9.82 -7.42
C GLU A 57 8.95 -8.31 -7.70
N ILE A 58 9.23 -7.51 -6.65
CA ILE A 58 9.53 -6.11 -6.88
C ILE A 58 10.96 -5.98 -7.42
N PRO A 59 11.22 -5.12 -8.43
CA PRO A 59 12.57 -4.83 -8.87
C PRO A 59 13.30 -3.90 -7.88
N GLY A 60 14.63 -3.98 -7.86
CA GLY A 60 15.47 -3.24 -6.90
C GLY A 60 15.27 -1.72 -6.88
N PHE A 61 15.13 -1.11 -8.06
CA PHE A 61 14.85 0.33 -8.17
C PHE A 61 13.49 0.70 -7.56
N LEU A 62 12.52 -0.22 -7.56
CA LEU A 62 11.19 0.00 -7.01
C LEU A 62 11.19 -0.16 -5.49
N CYS A 63 12.00 -1.10 -4.97
CA CYS A 63 12.34 -1.17 -3.55
C CYS A 63 12.97 0.14 -3.07
N GLN A 64 13.99 0.64 -3.78
CA GLN A 64 14.63 1.91 -3.45
C GLN A 64 13.63 3.08 -3.47
N ALA A 65 12.75 3.13 -4.47
CA ALA A 65 11.71 4.15 -4.57
C ALA A 65 10.77 4.11 -3.36
N ALA A 66 10.25 2.92 -3.01
CA ALA A 66 9.37 2.75 -1.86
C ALA A 66 10.04 3.23 -0.58
N ARG A 67 11.30 2.83 -0.38
CA ARG A 67 12.10 3.21 0.78
C ARG A 67 12.29 4.73 0.89
N GLN A 68 12.57 5.40 -0.23
CA GLN A 68 12.73 6.85 -0.27
C GLN A 68 11.40 7.58 -0.01
N LEU A 69 10.27 7.08 -0.54
CA LEU A 69 8.96 7.68 -0.29
C LEU A 69 8.49 7.48 1.15
N LEU A 70 8.83 6.35 1.79
CA LEU A 70 8.60 6.10 3.21
C LEU A 70 9.57 6.86 4.12
N ASN A 71 10.57 7.54 3.55
CA ASN A 71 11.63 8.24 4.29
C ASN A 71 12.38 7.35 5.30
N ILE A 72 12.69 6.10 4.92
CA ILE A 72 13.48 5.18 5.74
C ILE A 72 14.86 4.91 5.13
N SER A 73 15.83 4.56 5.96
CA SER A 73 17.19 4.24 5.51
C SER A 73 17.32 2.76 5.12
N GLN A 74 18.37 2.42 4.36
CA GLN A 74 18.71 1.00 4.11
C GLN A 74 19.00 0.26 5.43
N GLN A 75 19.53 0.97 6.44
CA GLN A 75 19.74 0.46 7.80
C GLN A 75 18.42 -0.03 8.40
N THR A 76 17.41 0.85 8.39
CA THR A 76 16.09 0.55 8.93
C THR A 76 15.39 -0.58 8.18
N LEU A 77 15.52 -0.63 6.85
CA LEU A 77 14.88 -1.67 6.05
C LEU A 77 15.50 -3.05 6.31
N HIS A 78 16.82 -3.16 6.39
CA HIS A 78 17.45 -4.46 6.65
C HIS A 78 17.12 -4.99 8.05
N GLU A 79 17.09 -4.12 9.07
CA GLU A 79 16.76 -4.49 10.45
C GLU A 79 15.32 -5.03 10.55
N ARG A 80 14.39 -4.40 9.85
CA ARG A 80 12.97 -4.77 9.90
C ARG A 80 12.63 -5.98 9.02
N ALA A 81 13.25 -6.09 7.84
CA ALA A 81 13.03 -7.21 6.93
C ALA A 81 13.83 -8.46 7.32
N GLY A 82 14.80 -8.36 8.24
CA GLY A 82 15.62 -9.47 8.68
C GLY A 82 16.60 -9.97 7.60
N VAL A 83 17.11 -9.06 6.78
CA VAL A 83 18.03 -9.36 5.66
C VAL A 83 19.35 -8.62 5.85
N SER A 84 20.40 -9.01 5.15
CA SER A 84 21.68 -8.31 5.28
C SER A 84 21.62 -6.92 4.63
N LYS A 85 22.30 -5.94 5.23
CA LYS A 85 22.44 -4.59 4.65
C LYS A 85 23.08 -4.63 3.25
N LYS A 86 24.05 -5.53 3.05
CA LYS A 86 24.69 -5.73 1.74
C LYS A 86 23.66 -6.20 0.71
N THR A 87 22.79 -7.13 1.08
CA THR A 87 21.70 -7.61 0.21
C THR A 87 20.79 -6.48 -0.23
N ILE A 88 20.36 -5.59 0.68
CA ILE A 88 19.55 -4.42 0.31
C ILE A 88 20.29 -3.51 -0.68
N ASN A 89 21.55 -3.21 -0.42
CA ASN A 89 22.34 -2.34 -1.30
C ASN A 89 22.53 -2.96 -2.69
N ASP A 90 22.88 -4.25 -2.76
CA ASP A 90 23.10 -4.93 -4.04
C ASP A 90 21.80 -5.08 -4.82
N PHE A 91 20.69 -5.32 -4.12
CA PHE A 91 19.36 -5.37 -4.69
C PHE A 91 18.94 -4.02 -5.27
N GLU A 92 18.99 -2.93 -4.49
CA GLU A 92 18.57 -1.60 -4.91
C GLU A 92 19.36 -1.07 -6.12
N ASN A 93 20.65 -1.42 -6.23
CA ASN A 93 21.52 -1.01 -7.32
C ASN A 93 21.51 -1.99 -8.51
N LEU A 94 20.65 -3.01 -8.51
CA LEU A 94 20.54 -4.04 -9.55
C LEU A 94 21.82 -4.85 -9.77
N PHE A 95 22.71 -4.93 -8.77
CA PHE A 95 23.91 -5.77 -8.85
C PHE A 95 23.58 -7.25 -8.69
N VAL A 96 22.62 -7.58 -7.81
CA VAL A 96 22.19 -8.96 -7.53
C VAL A 96 20.69 -9.00 -7.29
N ALA A 97 19.98 -9.88 -7.99
CA ALA A 97 18.60 -10.22 -7.64
C ALA A 97 18.60 -11.13 -6.40
N PRO A 98 17.98 -10.71 -5.28
CA PRO A 98 17.87 -11.56 -4.10
C PRO A 98 16.99 -12.78 -4.40
N GLN A 99 17.10 -13.83 -3.58
CA GLN A 99 16.19 -14.97 -3.68
C GLN A 99 14.73 -14.52 -3.50
N LEU A 100 13.80 -15.22 -4.15
CA LEU A 100 12.36 -14.92 -4.12
C LEU A 100 11.83 -14.70 -2.69
N GLU A 101 12.22 -15.54 -1.73
CA GLU A 101 11.79 -15.39 -0.33
C GLU A 101 12.33 -14.11 0.32
N THR A 102 13.55 -13.70 -0.02
CA THR A 102 14.15 -12.46 0.46
C THR A 102 13.46 -11.26 -0.17
N ASN A 103 13.16 -11.31 -1.48
CA ASN A 103 12.38 -10.28 -2.17
C ASN A 103 11.01 -10.09 -1.49
N ARG A 104 10.30 -11.21 -1.21
CA ARG A 104 9.02 -11.19 -0.51
C ARG A 104 9.10 -10.57 0.89
N LYS A 105 10.10 -10.92 1.70
CA LYS A 105 10.29 -10.32 3.04
C LYS A 105 10.48 -8.80 2.96
N ILE A 106 11.30 -8.34 2.00
CA ILE A 106 11.53 -6.91 1.76
C ILE A 106 10.24 -6.22 1.33
N ARG A 107 9.53 -6.80 0.35
CA ARG A 107 8.26 -6.28 -0.15
C ARG A 107 7.21 -6.16 0.96
N GLN A 108 7.00 -7.22 1.72
CA GLN A 108 6.03 -7.27 2.81
C GLN A 108 6.32 -6.20 3.87
N GLU A 109 7.61 -6.00 4.23
CA GLU A 109 7.96 -4.98 5.20
C GLU A 109 7.70 -3.55 4.67
N LEU A 110 7.95 -3.30 3.39
CA LEU A 110 7.61 -2.02 2.76
C LEU A 110 6.08 -1.80 2.70
N GLU A 111 5.32 -2.84 2.36
CA GLU A 111 3.85 -2.78 2.31
C GLU A 111 3.24 -2.56 3.69
N ARG A 112 3.80 -3.18 4.73
CA ARG A 112 3.41 -2.99 6.13
C ARG A 112 3.62 -1.55 6.59
N GLN A 113 4.61 -0.85 6.04
CA GLN A 113 4.88 0.55 6.31
C GLN A 113 4.03 1.53 5.49
N GLY A 114 3.16 1.02 4.60
CA GLY A 114 2.24 1.83 3.83
C GLY A 114 2.56 1.94 2.34
N ALA A 115 3.59 1.23 1.85
CA ALA A 115 3.82 1.14 0.41
C ALA A 115 2.78 0.29 -0.29
N ARG A 116 2.39 0.70 -1.49
CA ARG A 116 1.52 -0.06 -2.39
C ARG A 116 2.18 -0.11 -3.75
N PHE A 117 2.55 -1.30 -4.19
CA PHE A 117 3.19 -1.51 -5.48
C PHE A 117 2.14 -1.66 -6.57
N LEU A 118 2.43 -1.07 -7.72
CA LEU A 118 1.54 -1.00 -8.87
C LEU A 118 2.25 -1.56 -10.11
N ILE A 119 1.51 -2.29 -10.92
CA ILE A 119 1.97 -2.84 -12.19
C ILE A 119 1.00 -2.47 -13.31
N GLY A 120 1.55 -2.16 -14.47
CA GLY A 120 0.82 -1.98 -15.73
C GLY A 120 1.65 -2.57 -16.86
N SER A 121 1.06 -2.68 -18.05
CA SER A 121 1.70 -3.29 -19.22
C SER A 121 3.04 -2.64 -19.59
N GLU A 122 3.20 -1.33 -19.34
CA GLU A 122 4.35 -0.55 -19.77
C GLU A 122 5.02 0.25 -18.64
N ARG A 123 4.52 0.08 -17.41
CA ARG A 123 4.91 0.90 -16.26
C ARG A 123 4.80 0.12 -14.98
N THR A 124 5.63 0.48 -14.02
CA THR A 124 5.47 0.05 -12.63
C THR A 124 5.67 1.25 -11.72
N GLY A 125 5.13 1.18 -10.51
CA GLY A 125 5.25 2.27 -9.58
C GLY A 125 4.96 1.86 -8.16
N VAL A 126 5.19 2.80 -7.26
CA VAL A 126 4.86 2.67 -5.85
C VAL A 126 4.17 3.93 -5.38
N VAL A 127 3.09 3.73 -4.64
CA VAL A 127 2.32 4.77 -3.94
C VAL A 127 2.49 4.59 -2.45
N ILE A 128 2.68 5.71 -1.74
CA ILE A 128 2.49 5.78 -0.29
C ILE A 128 1.28 6.67 -0.04
N LEU A 129 0.37 6.21 0.81
CA LEU A 129 -0.74 7.01 1.32
C LEU A 129 -0.36 7.52 2.71
N ASN A 130 0.05 8.78 2.82
CA ASN A 130 0.25 9.40 4.12
C ASN A 130 -1.09 9.95 4.60
N GLU A 131 -1.69 9.33 5.62
CA GLU A 131 -2.66 10.04 6.44
C GLU A 131 -1.95 11.26 7.05
N PRO A 132 -2.43 12.50 6.85
CA PRO A 132 -2.00 13.63 7.62
C PRO A 132 -2.47 13.34 9.04
N LEU A 133 -1.57 13.51 10.00
CA LEU A 133 -1.95 13.50 11.40
C LEU A 133 -3.16 14.44 11.56
N PRO A 134 -4.29 13.97 12.14
CA PRO A 134 -5.39 14.86 12.44
C PRO A 134 -4.84 15.99 13.31
N ALA A 135 -5.18 17.24 12.98
CA ALA A 135 -4.68 18.41 13.70
C ALA A 135 -4.88 18.20 15.22
N PRO A 136 -3.89 18.54 16.06
CA PRO A 136 -4.02 18.37 17.50
C PRO A 136 -5.28 19.13 17.95
N ARG A 137 -6.22 18.43 18.59
CA ARG A 137 -7.38 19.07 19.21
C ARG A 137 -6.83 20.05 20.24
N SER A 138 -6.99 21.35 19.99
CA SER A 138 -6.71 22.38 20.98
C SER A 138 -7.55 22.06 22.22
N LYS A 139 -6.89 21.72 23.32
CA LYS A 139 -7.54 21.75 24.63
C LYS A 139 -7.80 23.21 24.94
N THR A 140 -8.98 23.70 24.60
CA THR A 140 -9.52 24.91 25.22
C THR A 140 -9.69 24.56 26.69
N ARG A 141 -8.82 25.12 27.53
CA ARG A 141 -9.04 25.22 28.97
C ARG A 141 -10.10 26.29 29.16
N ASP A 142 -11.24 25.90 29.72
CA ASP A 142 -12.08 26.76 30.55
C ASP A 142 -12.27 26.04 31.90
#